data_AF-A0A6P8SDA4-F1
#
_entry.id   AF-A0A6P8SDA4-F1
#
_cell.length_a   1.000
_cell.length_b   1.000
_cell.length_c   1.000
_cell.angle_alpha   90.00
_cell.angle_beta   90.00
_cell.angle_gamma   90.00
#
_symmetry.space_group_name_H-M   'P 1'
#
loop_
_entity.id
_entity.type
_entity.pdbx_description
1 polymer ?
#
loop_
_entity_poly.entity_id
_entity_poly.type
_entity_poly.pdbx_seq_one_letter_code
_entity_poly.pdbx_strand_id
1 'polypeptide(L)'
;MAAAGFIHCPSENSPDVAQCFFCFKELEGWEPDDDPMEEHKKHSSACAFINIKKKIENLSQNEFLKLDKERLKNETQKKVMQKIDQFQEAAKQVRSSIQKLGLDMSALE
;
A
#
# COMPACT_ATOMS: atom_id res chain seq x y z
N MET A 1 -3.08 -7.79 -15.73
CA MET A 1 -2.65 -6.74 -14.78
C MET A 1 -3.53 -5.50 -14.84
N ALA A 2 -3.46 -4.67 -15.90
CA ALA A 2 -4.18 -3.40 -15.98
C ALA A 2 -5.71 -3.49 -15.83
N ALA A 3 -6.34 -4.52 -16.40
CA ALA A 3 -7.79 -4.75 -16.25
C ALA A 3 -8.22 -5.03 -14.80
N ALA A 4 -7.32 -5.57 -13.97
CA ALA A 4 -7.51 -5.73 -12.54
C ALA A 4 -7.14 -4.46 -11.75
N GLY A 5 -6.82 -3.35 -12.41
CA GLY A 5 -6.52 -2.06 -11.79
C GLY A 5 -5.08 -1.88 -11.33
N PHE A 6 -4.16 -2.76 -11.71
CA PHE A 6 -2.74 -2.64 -11.36
C PHE A 6 -1.98 -1.70 -12.31
N ILE A 7 -1.15 -0.84 -11.71
CA ILE A 7 -0.13 -0.02 -12.36
C ILE A 7 1.24 -0.58 -11.96
N HIS A 8 2.18 -0.65 -12.91
CA HIS A 8 3.55 -1.08 -12.63
C HIS A 8 4.29 0.02 -11.84
N CYS A 9 4.83 -0.33 -10.67
CA CYS A 9 5.48 0.59 -9.73
C CYS A 9 6.81 0.00 -9.23
N PRO A 10 7.79 -0.24 -10.12
CA PRO A 10 9.03 -0.93 -9.77
C PRO A 10 9.94 -0.09 -8.88
N SER A 11 10.79 -0.76 -8.12
CA SER A 11 11.96 -0.19 -7.46
C SER A 11 13.21 -1.03 -7.78
N GLU A 12 14.41 -0.54 -7.42
CA GLU A 12 15.65 -1.29 -7.65
C GLU A 12 15.64 -2.68 -6.99
N ASN A 13 15.02 -2.81 -5.81
CA ASN A 13 14.96 -4.06 -5.05
C ASN A 13 13.71 -4.90 -5.35
N SER A 14 12.71 -4.31 -6.02
CA SER A 14 11.45 -4.97 -6.33
C SER A 14 10.97 -4.58 -7.74
N PRO A 15 11.48 -5.24 -8.79
CA PRO A 15 11.31 -4.81 -10.18
C PRO A 15 9.92 -5.11 -10.78
N ASP A 16 9.14 -5.97 -10.15
CA ASP A 16 7.83 -6.44 -10.64
C ASP A 16 6.65 -5.95 -9.79
N VAL A 17 6.90 -5.06 -8.82
CA VAL A 17 5.85 -4.48 -7.98
C VAL A 17 4.77 -3.85 -8.85
N ALA A 18 3.53 -4.23 -8.56
CA ALA A 18 2.34 -3.65 -9.16
C ALA A 18 1.39 -3.18 -8.06
N GLN A 19 0.83 -1.99 -8.24
CA GLN A 19 -0.03 -1.33 -7.27
C GLN A 19 -1.41 -1.07 -7.85
N CYS A 20 -2.46 -1.41 -7.12
CA CYS A 20 -3.81 -1.01 -7.53
C CYS A 20 -3.98 0.51 -7.46
N PHE A 21 -4.45 1.15 -8.54
CA PHE A 21 -4.67 2.60 -8.57
C PHE A 21 -5.78 3.11 -7.61
N PHE A 22 -6.62 2.20 -7.11
CA PHE A 22 -7.80 2.53 -6.32
C PHE A 22 -7.62 2.24 -4.81
N CYS A 23 -7.23 1.01 -4.46
CA CYS A 23 -7.02 0.62 -3.07
C CYS A 23 -5.56 0.75 -2.62
N PHE A 24 -4.65 1.03 -3.55
CA PHE A 24 -3.21 1.20 -3.30
C PHE A 24 -2.49 -0.01 -2.68
N LYS A 25 -3.11 -1.20 -2.75
CA LYS A 25 -2.47 -2.47 -2.41
C LYS A 25 -1.37 -2.76 -3.42
N GLU A 26 -0.17 -3.01 -2.91
CA GLU A 26 1.00 -3.45 -3.67
C GLU A 26 1.12 -4.97 -3.59
N LEU A 27 1.49 -5.58 -4.71
CA LEU A 27 1.83 -6.98 -4.85
C LEU A 27 3.12 -7.08 -5.69
N GLU A 28 3.98 -8.01 -5.33
CA GLU A 28 5.24 -8.35 -5.98
C GLU A 28 5.39 -9.88 -6.01
N GLY A 29 6.37 -10.39 -6.76
CA GLY A 29 6.58 -11.83 -6.92
C GLY A 29 5.60 -12.48 -7.90
N TRP A 30 5.28 -11.80 -8.99
CA TRP A 30 4.31 -12.27 -9.99
C TRP A 30 4.86 -13.45 -10.79
N GLU A 31 4.05 -14.51 -10.90
CA GLU A 31 4.31 -15.67 -11.74
C GLU A 31 3.51 -15.59 -13.05
N PRO A 32 3.99 -16.21 -14.16
CA PRO A 32 3.31 -16.12 -15.46
C PRO A 32 1.87 -16.66 -15.48
N ASP A 33 1.53 -17.54 -14.55
CA ASP A 33 0.23 -18.20 -14.40
C ASP A 33 -0.72 -17.52 -13.40
N ASP A 34 -0.28 -16.47 -12.70
CA ASP A 34 -1.14 -15.70 -11.81
C ASP A 34 -2.28 -15.02 -12.58
N ASP A 35 -3.52 -15.14 -12.10
CA ASP A 35 -4.63 -14.28 -12.52
C ASP A 35 -4.65 -13.01 -11.67
N PRO A 36 -4.37 -11.83 -12.25
CA PRO A 36 -4.36 -10.57 -11.50
C PRO A 36 -5.71 -10.20 -10.89
N MET A 37 -6.82 -10.67 -11.47
CA MET A 37 -8.16 -10.46 -10.91
C MET A 37 -8.35 -11.26 -9.62
N GLU A 38 -7.88 -12.51 -9.59
CA GLU A 38 -7.94 -13.38 -8.41
C GLU A 38 -7.00 -12.88 -7.32
N GLU A 39 -5.76 -12.53 -7.68
CA GLU A 39 -4.79 -12.00 -6.72
C GLU A 39 -5.26 -10.66 -6.11
N HIS A 40 -5.87 -9.76 -6.90
CA HIS A 40 -6.48 -8.57 -6.33
C HIS A 40 -7.61 -8.92 -5.33
N LYS A 41 -8.54 -9.80 -5.71
CA LYS A 41 -9.65 -10.20 -4.81
C LYS A 41 -9.16 -10.87 -3.53
N LYS A 42 -8.13 -11.71 -3.62
CA LYS A 42 -7.51 -12.40 -2.49
C LYS A 42 -6.85 -11.42 -1.53
N HIS A 43 -6.11 -10.44 -2.05
CA HIS A 43 -5.31 -9.54 -1.23
C HIS A 43 -6.01 -8.22 -0.84
N SER A 44 -7.12 -7.87 -1.49
CA SER A 44 -7.92 -6.66 -1.22
C SER A 44 -9.39 -6.86 -1.66
N SER A 45 -10.06 -7.86 -1.09
CA SER A 45 -11.45 -8.25 -1.41
C SER A 45 -12.47 -7.11 -1.28
N ALA A 46 -12.21 -6.14 -0.41
CA ALA A 46 -13.07 -4.99 -0.17
C ALA A 46 -12.85 -3.81 -1.14
N CYS A 47 -11.91 -3.91 -2.09
CA CYS A 47 -11.65 -2.83 -3.05
C CYS A 47 -12.91 -2.50 -3.88
N ALA A 48 -13.42 -1.27 -3.80
CA ALA A 48 -14.64 -0.91 -4.55
C ALA A 48 -14.44 -0.98 -6.07
N PHE A 49 -13.22 -0.76 -6.57
CA PHE A 49 -12.92 -0.94 -7.99
C PHE A 49 -13.07 -2.40 -8.44
N ILE A 50 -12.57 -3.38 -7.67
CA ILE A 50 -12.66 -4.80 -8.06
C ILE A 50 -14.10 -5.33 -8.01
N ASN A 51 -14.94 -4.69 -7.21
CA ASN A 51 -16.35 -5.04 -7.02
C ASN A 51 -17.31 -4.25 -7.92
N ILE A 52 -16.80 -3.41 -8.82
CA ILE A 52 -17.65 -2.61 -9.70
C ILE A 52 -18.33 -3.50 -10.75
N LYS A 53 -19.65 -3.39 -10.86
CA LYS A 53 -20.45 -4.17 -11.84
C LYS A 53 -20.63 -3.45 -13.17
N LYS A 54 -20.53 -2.13 -13.16
CA LYS A 54 -20.65 -1.28 -14.35
C LYS A 54 -19.26 -0.99 -14.90
N LYS A 55 -19.15 -0.87 -16.22
CA LYS A 55 -17.96 -0.29 -16.83
C LYS A 55 -17.79 1.15 -16.39
N ILE A 56 -16.54 1.60 -16.25
CA ILE A 56 -16.22 2.95 -15.74
C ILE A 56 -16.84 4.03 -16.63
N GLU A 57 -16.85 3.84 -17.96
CA GLU A 57 -17.46 4.77 -18.90
C GLU A 57 -18.99 4.93 -18.75
N ASN A 58 -19.65 3.99 -18.07
CA ASN A 58 -21.11 3.96 -17.90
C ASN A 58 -21.56 4.41 -16.50
N LEU A 59 -20.65 4.96 -15.70
CA LEU A 59 -20.97 5.49 -14.38
C LEU A 59 -21.64 6.86 -14.49
N SER A 60 -22.67 7.08 -13.69
CA SER A 60 -23.17 8.43 -13.46
C SER A 60 -22.14 9.25 -12.68
N GLN A 61 -22.23 10.58 -12.78
CA GLN A 61 -21.37 11.49 -12.03
C GLN A 61 -21.38 11.19 -10.52
N ASN A 62 -22.55 10.91 -9.95
CA ASN A 62 -22.69 10.61 -8.52
C ASN A 62 -22.02 9.27 -8.13
N GLU A 63 -22.07 8.25 -8.99
CA GLU A 63 -21.38 6.98 -8.75
C GLU A 63 -19.87 7.16 -8.81
N PHE A 64 -19.38 7.90 -9.81
CA PHE A 64 -17.96 8.25 -9.93
C PHE A 64 -17.47 9.02 -8.71
N LEU A 65 -18.18 10.06 -8.26
CA LEU A 65 -17.80 10.86 -7.09
C LEU A 65 -17.75 10.03 -5.80
N LYS A 66 -18.65 9.04 -5.65
CA LYS A 66 -18.60 8.11 -4.50
C LYS A 66 -17.34 7.26 -4.53
N LEU A 67 -16.98 6.72 -5.71
CA LEU A 67 -15.77 5.93 -5.87
C LEU A 67 -14.50 6.76 -5.65
N ASP A 68 -14.43 7.98 -6.20
CA ASP A 68 -13.26 8.82 -6.00
C ASP A 68 -13.11 9.27 -4.53
N LYS A 69 -14.22 9.54 -3.83
CA LYS A 69 -14.19 9.77 -2.37
C LYS A 69 -13.59 8.57 -1.62
N GLU A 70 -13.95 7.35 -1.99
CA GLU A 70 -13.40 6.14 -1.37
C GLU A 70 -11.92 5.95 -1.72
N ARG A 71 -11.52 6.23 -2.97
CA ARG A 71 -10.12 6.22 -3.39
C ARG A 71 -9.28 7.21 -2.58
N LEU A 72 -9.76 8.44 -2.41
CA LEU A 72 -9.08 9.47 -1.61
C LEU A 72 -8.94 9.04 -0.14
N LYS A 73 -9.95 8.37 0.41
CA LYS A 73 -9.87 7.78 1.75
C LYS A 73 -8.78 6.71 1.82
N ASN A 74 -8.73 5.79 0.86
CA ASN A 74 -7.72 4.73 0.80
C ASN A 74 -6.31 5.32 0.67
N GLU A 75 -6.12 6.32 -0.18
CA GLU A 75 -4.84 7.01 -0.35
C GLU A 75 -4.39 7.68 0.96
N THR A 76 -5.31 8.37 1.63
CA THR A 76 -5.06 9.02 2.92
C THR A 76 -4.65 8.00 3.96
N GLN A 77 -5.38 6.88 4.06
CA GLN A 77 -5.07 5.80 5.01
C GLN A 77 -3.69 5.21 4.76
N LYS A 78 -3.31 4.96 3.49
CA LYS A 78 -1.97 4.47 3.14
C LYS A 78 -0.88 5.44 3.59
N LYS A 79 -1.02 6.74 3.27
CA LYS A 79 -0.04 7.76 3.66
C LYS A 79 0.09 7.88 5.18
N VAL A 80 -1.02 7.82 5.91
CA VAL A 80 -1.01 7.84 7.38
C VAL A 80 -0.28 6.62 7.93
N MET A 81 -0.56 5.41 7.43
CA MET A 81 0.11 4.19 7.88
C MET A 81 1.63 4.28 7.63
N GLN A 82 2.05 4.71 6.45
CA GLN A 82 3.47 4.91 6.13
C GLN A 82 4.14 5.91 7.09
N LYS A 83 3.44 6.98 7.48
CA LYS A 83 3.98 7.96 8.43
C LYS A 83 4.07 7.39 9.85
N ILE A 84 3.12 6.55 10.25
CA ILE A 84 3.18 5.82 11.52
C ILE A 84 4.39 4.88 11.53
N ASP A 85 4.61 4.09 10.47
CA ASP A 85 5.74 3.17 10.37
C ASP A 85 7.09 3.90 10.44
N GLN A 86 7.21 5.01 9.70
CA GLN A 86 8.40 5.88 9.75
C GLN A 86 8.67 6.41 11.16
N PHE A 87 7.63 6.86 11.86
CA PHE A 87 7.76 7.36 13.23
C PHE A 87 8.17 6.25 14.19
N GLN A 88 7.57 5.07 14.10
CA GLN A 88 7.90 3.93 14.94
C GLN A 88 9.34 3.49 14.75
N GLU A 89 9.84 3.46 13.51
CA GLU A 89 11.21 3.10 13.21
C GLU A 89 12.20 4.13 13.76
N ALA A 90 11.92 5.42 13.57
CA ALA A 90 12.73 6.49 14.17
C ALA A 90 12.76 6.38 15.71
N ALA A 91 11.62 6.09 16.34
CA ALA A 91 11.54 5.91 17.79
C ALA A 91 12.37 4.70 18.29
N LYS A 92 12.38 3.58 17.55
CA LYS A 92 13.24 2.43 17.87
C LYS A 92 14.72 2.79 17.79
N GLN A 93 15.12 3.52 16.74
CA GLN A 93 16.50 3.96 16.57
C GLN A 93 16.96 4.87 17.70
N VAL A 94 16.15 5.88 18.05
CA VAL A 94 16.44 6.78 19.18
C VAL A 94 16.56 5.98 20.48
N ARG A 95 15.65 5.04 20.75
CA ARG A 95 15.72 4.18 21.95
C ARG A 95 17.01 3.38 22.01
N SER A 96 17.41 2.75 20.89
CA SER A 96 18.66 2.00 20.80
C SER A 96 19.88 2.90 21.08
N SER A 97 19.90 4.13 20.56
CA SER A 97 20.98 5.08 20.82
C SER A 97 21.08 5.48 22.30
N ILE A 98 19.94 5.72 22.96
CA ILE A 98 19.90 6.02 24.40
C ILE A 98 20.46 4.85 25.22
N GLN A 99 20.07 3.62 24.88
CA GLN A 99 20.55 2.42 25.59
C GLN A 99 22.07 2.24 25.45
N LYS A 100 22.62 2.47 24.25
CA LYS A 100 24.07 2.39 24.02
C LYS A 100 24.84 3.41 24.86
N LEU A 101 24.39 4.68 24.86
CA LEU A 101 25.01 5.73 25.67
C LEU A 101 24.99 5.40 27.17
N GLY A 102 23.91 4.80 27.67
CA GLY A 102 23.82 4.36 29.07
C GLY A 102 24.80 3.23 29.41
N LEU A 103 24.99 2.27 28.49
CA LEU A 103 25.96 1.18 28.66
C LEU A 103 27.40 1.71 28.62
N ASP A 104 27.70 2.61 27.68
CA ASP A 104 29.03 3.21 27.54
C ASP A 104 29.42 4.01 28.80
N MET A 105 28.46 4.70 29.43
CA MET A 105 28.69 5.44 30.67
C MET A 105 28.93 4.53 31.87
N SER A 106 28.26 3.36 31.93
CA SER A 106 28.50 2.35 32.98
C SER A 106 29.82 1.60 32.85
N ALA A 107 30.44 1.62 31.66
CA ALA A 107 31.73 0.99 31.40
C ALA A 107 32.95 1.87 31.76
N LEU A 108 32.69 3.12 32.19
CA LEU A 108 33.71 4.09 32.60
C LEU A 108 33.90 4.17 34.14
N GLU A 109 33.09 3.43 34.90
CA GLU A 109 33.19 3.23 36.36
C GLU A 109 33.92 1.92 36.69
#